data_AF-A0A952HQJ0-F1
#
_entry.id   AF-A0A952HQJ0-F1
#
_cell.length_a   1.000
_cell.length_b   1.000
_cell.length_c   1.000
_cell.angle_alpha   90.00
_cell.angle_beta   90.00
_cell.angle_gamma   90.00
#
_symmetry.space_group_name_H-M   'P 1'
#
loop_
_entity.id
_entity.type
_entity.pdbx_description
1 polymer ?
#
loop_
_entity_poly.entity_id
_entity_poly.type
_entity_poly.pdbx_seq_one_letter_code
_entity_poly.pdbx_strand_id
1 'polypeptide(L)'
;MTYTEVSEIFQQNTLVKVVFTKADGTERTLIGTIKNIPEEHMPKGTGYYSLNMDVYRCFDVEADGWRSFRLDSVISISVDD
;
A
#
# COMPACT_ATOMS: atom_id res chain seq x y z
N MET A 1 -0.18 -13.04 4.26
CA MET A 1 -0.75 -12.50 3.00
C MET A 1 0.37 -12.45 1.98
N THR A 2 0.08 -12.74 0.72
CA THR A 2 1.07 -12.73 -0.37
C THR A 2 1.03 -11.41 -1.15
N TYR A 3 2.11 -11.11 -1.87
CA TYR A 3 2.16 -9.93 -2.71
C TYR A 3 1.06 -9.95 -3.79
N THR A 4 0.83 -11.11 -4.40
CA THR A 4 -0.18 -11.28 -5.45
C THR A 4 -1.58 -10.96 -4.95
N GLU A 5 -1.97 -11.52 -3.79
CA GLU A 5 -3.29 -11.25 -3.19
C GLU A 5 -3.49 -9.75 -2.92
N VAL A 6 -2.49 -9.08 -2.31
CA VAL A 6 -2.58 -7.63 -2.06
C VAL A 6 -2.64 -6.85 -3.37
N SER A 7 -1.82 -7.21 -4.35
CA SER A 7 -1.81 -6.57 -5.65
C SER A 7 -3.16 -6.67 -6.35
N GLU A 8 -3.81 -7.82 -6.31
CA GLU A 8 -5.14 -8.02 -6.90
C GLU A 8 -6.19 -7.14 -6.22
N ILE A 9 -6.18 -7.05 -4.89
CA ILE A 9 -7.10 -6.18 -4.14
C ILE A 9 -6.94 -4.72 -4.57
N PHE A 10 -5.70 -4.21 -4.64
CA PHE A 10 -5.43 -2.84 -5.04
C PHE A 10 -5.69 -2.57 -6.53
N GLN A 11 -5.59 -3.60 -7.40
CA GLN A 11 -5.95 -3.47 -8.81
C GLN A 11 -7.47 -3.39 -9.01
N GLN A 12 -8.25 -4.11 -8.19
CA GLN A 12 -9.71 -4.14 -8.29
C GLN A 12 -10.37 -2.93 -7.63
N ASN A 13 -9.79 -2.39 -6.56
CA ASN A 13 -10.40 -1.35 -5.75
C ASN A 13 -9.71 0.02 -5.95
N THR A 14 -10.38 1.11 -5.60
CA THR A 14 -9.80 2.46 -5.70
C THR A 14 -9.14 2.86 -4.39
N LEU A 15 -9.80 2.60 -3.26
CA LEU A 15 -9.28 2.84 -1.92
C LEU A 15 -9.27 1.52 -1.17
N VAL A 16 -8.16 1.25 -0.49
CA VAL A 16 -7.98 0.02 0.28
C VAL A 16 -7.46 0.40 1.65
N LYS A 17 -8.19 0.00 2.69
CA LYS A 17 -7.77 0.21 4.08
C LYS A 17 -6.91 -0.97 4.51
N VAL A 18 -5.71 -0.68 5.03
CA VAL A 18 -4.76 -1.67 5.52
C VAL A 18 -4.44 -1.39 6.97
N VAL A 19 -4.60 -2.38 7.83
CA VAL A 19 -4.19 -2.34 9.24
C VAL A 19 -3.00 -3.27 9.43
N PHE A 20 -1.92 -2.77 10.03
CA PHE A 20 -0.69 -3.53 10.23
C PHE A 20 0.05 -3.11 11.50
N THR A 21 0.90 -4.00 12.00
CA THR A 21 1.74 -3.74 13.17
C THR A 21 3.05 -3.09 12.74
N LYS A 22 3.40 -1.96 13.35
CA LYS A 22 4.71 -1.31 13.18
C LYS A 22 5.82 -2.07 13.90
N ALA A 23 7.06 -1.73 13.58
CA ALA A 23 8.24 -2.30 14.24
C ALA A 23 8.30 -2.04 15.76
N ASP A 24 7.63 -1.00 16.25
CA ASP A 24 7.50 -0.69 17.67
C ASP A 24 6.35 -1.44 18.37
N GLY A 25 5.65 -2.32 17.65
CA GLY A 25 4.50 -3.08 18.16
C GLY A 25 3.17 -2.33 18.12
N THR A 26 3.14 -1.06 17.72
CA THR A 26 1.89 -0.30 17.63
C THR A 26 1.14 -0.61 16.34
N GLU A 27 -0.19 -0.58 16.39
CA GLU A 27 -1.03 -0.73 15.21
C GLU A 27 -1.10 0.59 14.41
N ARG A 28 -1.10 0.47 13.09
CA ARG A 28 -1.34 1.59 12.18
C ARG A 28 -2.37 1.19 11.14
N THR A 29 -3.29 2.11 10.88
CA THR A 29 -4.20 2.08 9.74
C THR A 29 -3.66 3.02 8.66
N LEU A 30 -3.68 2.59 7.40
CA LEU A 30 -3.48 3.45 6.23
C LEU A 30 -4.64 3.26 5.24
N ILE A 31 -4.96 4.30 4.49
CA ILE A 31 -5.87 4.24 3.34
C ILE A 31 -5.02 4.40 2.08
N GLY A 32 -4.80 3.28 1.39
CA GLY A 32 -3.90 3.20 0.25
C GLY A 32 -4.63 3.19 -1.09
N THR A 33 -3.97 3.71 -2.12
CA THR A 33 -4.37 3.56 -3.52
C THR A 33 -3.17 3.36 -4.43
N ILE A 34 -3.40 2.74 -5.59
CA ILE A 34 -2.46 2.74 -6.73
C ILE A 34 -3.06 3.46 -7.95
N LYS A 35 -4.23 4.08 -7.78
CA LYS A 35 -5.00 4.79 -8.80
C LYS A 35 -5.13 6.26 -8.38
N ASN A 36 -5.39 7.15 -9.33
CA ASN A 36 -5.69 8.57 -9.05
C ASN A 36 -4.63 9.28 -8.19
N ILE A 37 -3.36 8.89 -8.33
CA ILE A 37 -2.24 9.51 -7.61
C ILE A 37 -2.00 10.90 -8.22
N PRO A 38 -1.86 11.97 -7.41
CA PRO A 38 -1.58 13.31 -7.92
C PRO A 38 -0.33 13.34 -8.81
N GLU A 39 -0.35 14.12 -9.89
CA GLU A 39 0.74 14.16 -10.88
C GLU A 39 2.09 14.53 -10.24
N GLU A 40 2.09 15.38 -9.22
CA GLU A 40 3.29 15.76 -8.48
C GLU A 40 3.95 14.59 -7.72
N HIS A 41 3.13 13.62 -7.32
CA HIS A 41 3.52 12.41 -6.60
C HIS A 41 3.77 11.22 -7.52
N MET A 42 3.50 11.35 -8.83
CA MET A 42 3.80 10.28 -9.77
C MET A 42 5.31 9.97 -9.77
N PRO A 43 5.72 8.69 -9.80
CA PRO A 43 7.13 8.34 -9.80
C PRO A 43 7.83 8.98 -11.00
N LYS A 44 8.82 9.85 -10.76
CA LYS A 44 9.59 10.50 -11.82
C LYS A 44 10.68 9.53 -12.32
N GLY A 45 10.50 8.98 -13.53
CA GLY A 45 11.47 8.13 -14.22
C GLY A 45 11.05 6.66 -14.40
N THR A 46 11.83 5.87 -15.14
CA THR A 46 11.58 4.44 -15.42
C THR A 46 12.07 3.51 -14.30
N GLY A 47 12.24 4.02 -13.08
CA GLY A 47 12.95 3.36 -11.98
C GLY A 47 12.53 1.89 -11.83
N TYR A 48 13.34 0.99 -12.40
CA TYR A 48 13.21 -0.44 -12.21
C TYR A 48 13.71 -0.72 -10.80
N TYR A 49 12.81 -0.64 -9.84
CA TYR A 49 13.05 -1.18 -8.51
C TYR A 49 12.94 -2.70 -8.63
N SER A 50 13.93 -3.43 -8.11
CA SER A 50 13.78 -4.87 -7.91
C SER A 50 12.54 -5.10 -7.04
N LEU A 51 11.60 -5.87 -7.59
CA LEU A 51 10.35 -6.17 -6.91
C LEU A 51 10.65 -6.96 -5.63
N ASN A 52 10.39 -6.35 -4.48
CA ASN A 52 10.46 -7.03 -3.20
C ASN A 52 9.09 -7.63 -2.89
N MET A 53 9.01 -8.96 -2.90
CA MET A 53 7.76 -9.70 -2.67
C MET A 53 7.29 -9.69 -1.21
N ASP A 54 8.08 -9.18 -0.27
CA ASP A 54 7.74 -9.10 1.16
C ASP A 54 7.09 -7.76 1.54
N VAL A 55 7.13 -6.78 0.63
CA VAL A 55 6.70 -5.40 0.89
C VAL A 55 5.77 -4.92 -0.23
N TYR A 56 4.64 -4.33 0.15
CA TYR A 56 3.75 -3.69 -0.81
C TYR A 56 3.85 -2.17 -0.70
N ARG A 57 3.87 -1.47 -1.84
CA ARG A 57 3.94 -0.01 -1.93
C ARG A 57 2.62 0.54 -2.49
N CYS A 58 2.05 1.53 -1.82
CA CYS A 58 0.87 2.25 -2.27
C CYS A 58 1.00 3.75 -1.93
N PHE A 59 0.13 4.56 -2.51
CA PHE A 59 -0.03 5.97 -2.13
C PHE A 59 -1.05 6.07 -1.00
N ASP A 60 -0.62 6.59 0.14
CA ASP A 60 -1.49 6.84 1.29
C ASP A 60 -2.17 8.19 1.10
N VAL A 61 -3.50 8.15 0.94
CA VAL A 61 -4.29 9.35 0.63
C VAL A 61 -4.46 10.26 1.85
N GLU A 62 -4.41 9.73 3.06
CA GLU A 62 -4.53 10.54 4.29
C GLU A 62 -3.20 11.22 4.62
N ALA A 63 -2.09 10.55 4.32
CA ALA A 63 -0.76 11.10 4.53
C ALA A 63 -0.19 11.89 3.33
N ASP A 64 -0.95 11.97 2.23
CA ASP A 64 -0.56 12.56 0.95
C ASP A 64 0.86 12.13 0.51
N GLY A 65 1.10 10.82 0.46
CA GLY A 65 2.43 10.34 0.14
C GLY A 65 2.58 8.83 0.01
N TRP A 66 3.69 8.42 -0.62
CA TRP A 66 4.01 7.01 -0.77
C TRP A 66 4.33 6.35 0.57
N ARG A 67 3.73 5.18 0.78
CA ARG A 67 3.99 4.30 1.92
C ARG A 67 4.22 2.87 1.47
N SER A 68 5.02 2.17 2.25
CA SER A 68 5.26 0.76 2.10
C SER A 68 4.99 0.06 3.42
N PHE A 69 4.36 -1.10 3.36
CA PHE A 69 4.11 -1.96 4.52
C PHE A 69 4.59 -3.38 4.23
N ARG A 70 5.02 -4.08 5.27
CA ARG A 70 5.46 -5.47 5.14
C ARG A 70 4.25 -6.39 5.20
N LEU A 71 4.19 -7.37 4.31
CA LEU A 71 3.07 -8.29 4.21
C LEU A 71 2.94 -9.21 5.43
N ASP A 72 4.05 -9.48 6.11
CA ASP A 72 4.10 -10.27 7.35
C ASP A 72 3.49 -9.54 8.55
N SER A 73 3.41 -8.21 8.48
CA SER A 73 2.88 -7.34 9.54
C SER A 73 1.41 -6.98 9.38
N VAL A 74 0.78 -7.36 8.26
CA VAL A 74 -0.61 -7.03 7.96
C VAL A 74 -1.54 -7.81 8.89
N ILE A 75 -2.40 -7.08 9.60
CA ILE A 75 -3.45 -7.61 10.46
C ILE A 75 -4.73 -7.82 9.65
N SER A 76 -5.13 -6.81 8.87
CA SER A 76 -6.32 -6.89 8.02
C SER A 76 -6.26 -5.95 6.82
N ILE A 77 -7.01 -6.31 5.79
CA ILE A 77 -7.30 -5.46 4.62
C ILE A 77 -8.81 -5.42 4.44
N SER A 78 -9.36 -4.22 4.26
CA SER A 78 -10.77 -4.01 3.94
C SER A 78 -10.93 -3.02 2.80
N VAL A 79 -12.02 -3.17 2.06
CA VAL A 79 -12.41 -2.27 0.97
C VAL A 79 -13.74 -1.65 1.39
N ASP A 80 -13.79 -0.32 1.35
CA ASP A 80 -15.04 0.42 1.53
C ASP A 80 -15.52 0.75 0.10
N ASP A 81 -16.65 0.14 -0.30
CA ASP A 81 -17.35 0.36 -1.58
C ASP A 81 -18.12 1.69 -1.59
#